data_AF-A0A3Q3G100-F1
#
_entry.id   AF-A0A3Q3G100-F1
#
_cell.length_a   1.000
_cell.length_b   1.000
_cell.length_c   1.000
_cell.angle_alpha   90.00
_cell.angle_beta   90.00
_cell.angle_gamma   90.00
#
_symmetry.space_group_name_H-M   'P 1'
#
loop_
_entity.id
_entity.type
_entity.pdbx_description
1 polymer ?
#
loop_
_entity_poly.entity_id
_entity_poly.type
_entity_poly.pdbx_seq_one_letter_code
_entity_poly.pdbx_strand_id
1 'polypeptide(L)'
;MNITAHNLACTKAVGKHHCAVFSNQTGKTPIKDMFSDLKDGRKLLELLEGLTGSVLVKRGSTRVHSLNNVNKVLQVLHQNNVDLVNIGGTDIVDGNHKLTLGLIWSIILHWQVKDIMKDIMSNLQQTNSEKILLSWVRQCTRSYPEVNVLNFTTSWADGLALNSILHHFSPVERLDHAFTVAKDQLAIEKLLDSEDVAVQLPDKKSIIMYITSLFAVLPKDVSMESIREVETLPRKYKVESEDSSPGLGAQVKYTTQLSKQLAQNGLTHLVFFLFNISRCAFMCKNPQNSEVSHCASPDRMKADMEGSLLEVDLDSYQTTLEEVLTWLLSAEDALQIQDEVSDDVEEVKDQFHTHEAFMMELTAHQSSVGNVLQAGNQLIAQANLIEEEEDEIREQMTLLNARWEGLRVASMDRQARLHEVLMDLQQQQLQQLSDWLSLTEERIRKIETEPSAHDVELYKEQIEQHKELQNDLEAEQVKVNSLTHMVVVVDENSGESATAVLEEQLQSLGERWAAVCRWTEERWNKLQEVFMVWQQLLSDQVWTFSYSLPLSYTCIFLTSC
;
A
#
# COMPACT_ATOMS: atom_id res chain seq x y z
N MET A 1 6.96 -15.75 7.34
CA MET A 1 6.66 -14.63 8.25
C MET A 1 7.19 -13.34 7.63
N ASN A 2 6.43 -12.74 6.71
CA ASN A 2 6.89 -11.58 5.96
C ASN A 2 6.38 -10.29 6.61
N ILE A 3 7.18 -9.73 7.51
CA ILE A 3 7.10 -8.30 7.82
C ILE A 3 7.29 -7.57 6.48
N THR A 4 6.28 -6.82 6.02
CA THR A 4 6.38 -6.05 4.78
C THR A 4 7.59 -5.11 4.86
N ALA A 5 8.29 -4.82 3.75
CA ALA A 5 9.47 -3.93 3.79
C ALA A 5 9.16 -2.56 4.45
N HIS A 6 7.93 -2.07 4.28
CA HIS A 6 7.37 -0.90 4.96
C HIS A 6 7.29 -1.08 6.49
N ASN A 7 6.75 -2.22 6.95
CA ASN A 7 6.73 -2.56 8.37
C ASN A 7 8.13 -2.87 8.92
N LEU A 8 9.08 -3.34 8.09
CA LEU A 8 10.45 -3.64 8.50
C LEU A 8 11.24 -2.35 8.72
N ALA A 9 11.14 -1.39 7.81
CA ALA A 9 11.73 -0.06 7.97
C ALA A 9 11.17 0.65 9.21
N CYS A 10 9.85 0.64 9.38
CA CYS A 10 9.19 1.19 10.56
C CYS A 10 9.60 0.44 11.84
N THR A 11 9.63 -0.89 11.84
CA THR A 11 10.09 -1.71 12.98
C THR A 11 11.56 -1.46 13.34
N LYS A 12 12.45 -1.41 12.34
CA LYS A 12 13.87 -1.09 12.52
C LYS A 12 14.04 0.30 13.09
N ALA A 13 13.34 1.28 12.53
CA ALA A 13 13.45 2.67 12.94
C ALA A 13 12.90 2.88 14.35
N VAL A 14 11.77 2.27 14.69
CA VAL A 14 11.19 2.24 16.03
C VAL A 14 12.11 1.53 17.03
N GLY A 15 12.68 0.38 16.67
CA GLY A 15 13.61 -0.37 17.51
C GLY A 15 14.90 0.39 17.77
N LYS A 16 15.48 1.00 16.73
CA LYS A 16 16.65 1.90 16.83
C LYS A 16 16.33 3.13 17.67
N HIS A 17 15.14 3.71 17.50
CA HIS A 17 14.68 4.87 18.27
C HIS A 17 14.56 4.53 19.76
N HIS A 18 13.94 3.41 20.10
CA HIS A 18 13.86 2.92 21.47
C HIS A 18 15.27 2.72 22.08
N CYS A 19 16.19 2.11 21.33
CA CYS A 19 17.57 1.93 21.78
C CYS A 19 18.29 3.28 21.99
N ALA A 20 18.18 4.21 21.04
CA ALA A 20 18.87 5.50 21.08
C ALA A 20 18.40 6.39 22.25
N VAL A 21 17.08 6.44 22.49
CA VAL A 21 16.49 7.26 23.55
C VAL A 21 16.65 6.62 24.94
N PHE A 22 16.46 5.30 25.06
CA PHE A 22 16.32 4.65 26.38
C PHE A 22 17.53 3.83 26.84
N SER A 23 18.29 3.21 25.95
CA SER A 23 19.49 2.44 26.34
C SER A 23 20.56 3.36 26.94
N ASN A 24 20.70 4.57 26.41
CA ASN A 24 21.69 5.54 26.87
C ASN A 24 21.31 6.24 28.19
N GLN A 25 20.03 6.21 28.59
CA GLN A 25 19.54 6.91 29.79
C GLN A 25 19.27 6.00 30.99
N THR A 26 19.05 4.69 30.79
CA THR A 26 18.51 3.81 31.86
C THR A 26 19.29 2.52 32.12
N GLY A 27 20.28 2.16 31.28
CA GLY A 27 21.06 0.92 31.44
C GLY A 27 20.23 -0.38 31.31
N LYS A 28 19.00 -0.30 30.80
CA LYS A 28 18.06 -1.41 30.65
C LYS A 28 18.31 -2.19 29.34
N THR A 29 17.89 -3.45 29.30
CA THR A 29 18.14 -4.35 28.16
C THR A 29 17.40 -3.90 26.90
N PRO A 30 18.07 -3.80 25.74
CA PRO A 30 17.44 -3.37 24.50
C PRO A 30 16.34 -4.34 24.02
N ILE A 31 15.39 -3.81 23.24
CA ILE A 31 14.43 -4.62 22.49
C ILE A 31 15.18 -5.24 21.31
N LYS A 32 15.23 -6.57 21.24
CA LYS A 32 15.85 -7.32 20.14
C LYS A 32 14.82 -7.68 19.08
N ASP A 33 13.64 -8.12 19.52
CA ASP A 33 12.51 -8.40 18.65
C ASP A 33 11.24 -7.83 19.28
N MET A 34 10.71 -6.80 18.64
CA MET A 34 9.55 -6.05 19.11
C MET A 34 8.28 -6.92 19.26
N PHE A 35 8.16 -8.00 18.50
CA PHE A 35 6.94 -8.82 18.50
C PHE A 35 6.96 -9.90 19.57
N SER A 36 8.13 -10.31 20.04
CA SER A 36 8.28 -11.27 21.15
C SER A 36 8.56 -10.57 22.48
N ASP A 37 9.40 -9.54 22.48
CA ASP A 37 9.86 -8.87 23.69
C ASP A 37 8.80 -7.97 24.36
N LEU A 38 7.74 -7.59 23.63
CA LEU A 38 6.68 -6.72 24.15
C LEU A 38 5.46 -7.49 24.69
N LYS A 39 5.35 -8.79 24.40
CA LYS A 39 4.15 -9.60 24.72
C LYS A 39 3.87 -9.69 26.22
N ASP A 40 4.92 -9.66 27.04
CA ASP A 40 4.78 -9.74 28.50
C ASP A 40 4.43 -8.40 29.18
N GLY A 41 4.39 -7.32 28.39
CA GLY A 41 4.10 -5.96 28.82
C GLY A 41 5.18 -5.31 29.70
N ARG A 42 6.27 -5.99 30.05
CA ARG A 42 7.26 -5.47 31.00
C ARG A 42 8.12 -4.39 30.39
N LYS A 43 8.64 -4.60 29.18
CA LYS A 43 9.42 -3.58 28.46
C LYS A 43 8.58 -2.35 28.11
N LEU A 44 7.28 -2.54 27.84
CA LEU A 44 6.34 -1.43 27.65
C LEU A 44 6.15 -0.61 28.94
N LEU A 45 6.01 -1.27 30.10
CA LEU A 45 5.96 -0.56 31.38
C LEU A 45 7.29 0.16 31.65
N GLU A 46 8.44 -0.46 31.37
CA GLU A 46 9.75 0.20 31.52
C GLU A 46 9.91 1.44 30.64
N LEU A 47 9.39 1.38 29.42
CA LEU A 47 9.33 2.49 28.50
C LEU A 47 8.49 3.63 29.08
N LEU A 48 7.29 3.33 29.59
CA LEU A 48 6.42 4.33 30.19
C LEU A 48 6.95 4.90 31.51
N GLU A 49 7.71 4.13 32.28
CA GLU A 49 8.43 4.67 33.45
C GLU A 49 9.41 5.77 33.04
N GLY A 50 10.15 5.55 31.94
CA GLY A 50 11.09 6.54 31.41
C GLY A 50 10.39 7.80 30.87
N LEU A 51 9.25 7.62 30.18
CA LEU A 51 8.49 8.72 29.58
C LEU A 51 7.67 9.55 30.58
N THR A 52 7.08 8.90 31.58
CA THR A 52 6.22 9.56 32.57
C THR A 52 6.97 9.96 33.85
N GLY A 53 8.16 9.41 34.09
CA GLY A 53 8.89 9.54 35.35
C GLY A 53 8.24 8.82 36.54
N SER A 54 7.16 8.07 36.32
CA SER A 54 6.44 7.33 37.36
C SER A 54 6.93 5.89 37.45
N VAL A 55 7.05 5.33 38.66
CA VAL A 55 7.47 3.93 38.86
C VAL A 55 6.26 3.00 38.68
N LEU A 56 6.36 2.02 37.79
CA LEU A 56 5.27 1.10 37.42
C LEU A 56 5.58 -0.34 37.85
N VAL A 57 4.64 -0.94 38.58
CA VAL A 57 4.77 -2.30 39.11
C VAL A 57 4.60 -3.33 37.98
N LYS A 58 5.59 -4.23 37.84
CA LYS A 58 5.62 -5.29 36.83
C LYS A 58 5.26 -6.63 37.49
N ARG A 59 4.30 -7.36 36.91
CA ARG A 59 3.84 -8.66 37.44
C ARG A 59 4.57 -9.84 36.79
N GLY A 60 4.35 -11.05 37.34
CA GLY A 60 5.01 -12.33 37.02
C GLY A 60 5.02 -12.75 35.54
N SER A 61 5.37 -13.99 35.23
CA SER A 61 5.66 -14.44 33.85
C SER A 61 4.52 -15.21 33.17
N THR A 62 3.40 -15.44 33.85
CA THR A 62 2.26 -16.16 33.25
C THR A 62 1.51 -15.27 32.25
N ARG A 63 0.72 -15.87 31.35
CA ARG A 63 -0.11 -15.11 30.39
C ARG A 63 -1.06 -14.13 31.08
N VAL A 64 -1.63 -14.51 32.22
CA VAL A 64 -2.49 -13.63 33.03
C VAL A 64 -1.70 -12.43 33.59
N HIS A 65 -0.45 -12.62 34.00
CA HIS A 65 0.41 -11.50 34.41
C HIS A 65 0.78 -10.60 33.23
N SER A 66 1.03 -11.18 32.06
CA SER A 66 1.31 -10.44 30.82
C SER A 66 0.14 -9.53 30.44
N LEU A 67 -1.08 -10.06 30.46
CA LEU A 67 -2.30 -9.29 30.20
C LEU A 67 -2.51 -8.16 31.21
N ASN A 68 -2.23 -8.40 32.48
CA ASN A 68 -2.28 -7.34 33.50
C ASN A 68 -1.24 -6.24 33.25
N ASN A 69 -0.02 -6.60 32.86
CA ASN A 69 1.02 -5.63 32.54
C ASN A 69 0.62 -4.78 31.32
N VAL A 70 0.16 -5.41 30.24
CA VAL A 70 -0.28 -4.68 29.03
C VAL A 70 -1.51 -3.82 29.31
N ASN A 71 -2.52 -4.31 30.04
CA ASN A 71 -3.67 -3.48 30.40
C ASN A 71 -3.25 -2.28 31.26
N LYS A 72 -2.21 -2.43 32.09
CA LYS A 72 -1.65 -1.30 32.84
C LYS A 72 -0.96 -0.29 31.92
N VAL A 73 -0.26 -0.75 30.88
CA VAL A 73 0.30 0.12 29.82
C VAL A 73 -0.82 0.93 29.18
N LEU A 74 -1.87 0.26 28.68
CA LEU A 74 -3.00 0.93 28.02
C LEU A 74 -3.69 1.94 28.95
N GLN A 75 -3.83 1.61 30.24
CA GLN A 75 -4.38 2.54 31.24
C GLN A 75 -3.49 3.79 31.40
N VAL A 76 -2.18 3.63 31.50
CA VAL A 76 -1.25 4.76 31.63
C VAL A 76 -1.27 5.64 30.39
N LEU A 77 -1.37 5.03 29.19
CA LEU A 77 -1.51 5.77 27.94
C LEU A 77 -2.79 6.62 27.92
N HIS A 78 -3.92 6.02 28.31
CA HIS A 78 -5.18 6.74 28.40
C HIS A 78 -5.14 7.89 29.42
N GLN A 79 -4.50 7.67 30.58
CA GLN A 79 -4.29 8.72 31.60
C GLN A 79 -3.43 9.89 31.12
N ASN A 80 -2.59 9.67 30.11
CA ASN A 80 -1.77 10.71 29.50
C ASN A 80 -2.41 11.23 28.20
N ASN A 81 -3.71 11.02 27.95
CA ASN A 81 -4.42 11.52 26.76
C ASN A 81 -3.81 10.99 25.44
N VAL A 82 -3.45 9.71 25.42
CA VAL A 82 -3.08 8.99 24.19
C VAL A 82 -4.32 8.30 23.65
N ASP A 83 -4.75 8.68 22.45
CA ASP A 83 -5.87 8.03 21.76
C ASP A 83 -5.41 6.70 21.16
N LEU A 84 -6.02 5.61 21.62
CA LEU A 84 -5.78 4.27 21.11
C LEU A 84 -7.06 3.78 20.44
N VAL A 85 -7.02 3.60 19.13
CA VAL A 85 -8.15 3.10 18.35
C VAL A 85 -7.98 1.59 18.17
N ASN A 86 -8.90 0.80 18.69
CA ASN A 86 -8.98 -0.65 18.49
C ASN A 86 -7.72 -1.42 18.95
N ILE A 87 -7.09 -1.04 20.07
CA ILE A 87 -5.96 -1.77 20.66
C ILE A 87 -6.34 -2.27 22.06
N GLY A 88 -6.51 -3.58 22.19
CA GLY A 88 -6.76 -4.29 23.44
C GLY A 88 -5.51 -4.96 24.01
N GLY A 89 -5.57 -5.34 25.29
CA GLY A 89 -4.44 -5.98 25.96
C GLY A 89 -4.13 -7.39 25.43
N THR A 90 -5.16 -8.11 24.97
CA THR A 90 -5.03 -9.44 24.36
C THR A 90 -4.23 -9.38 23.07
N ASP A 91 -4.42 -8.33 22.28
CA ASP A 91 -3.78 -8.16 20.97
C ASP A 91 -2.25 -8.13 21.10
N ILE A 92 -1.73 -7.45 22.11
CA ILE A 92 -0.29 -7.34 22.36
C ILE A 92 0.26 -8.64 22.96
N VAL A 93 -0.46 -9.23 23.92
CA VAL A 93 -0.02 -10.47 24.59
C VAL A 93 -0.02 -11.65 23.61
N ASP A 94 -0.97 -11.70 22.70
CA ASP A 94 -1.08 -12.76 21.70
C ASP A 94 -0.16 -12.49 20.50
N GLY A 95 0.34 -11.26 20.35
CA GLY A 95 1.42 -10.90 19.43
C GLY A 95 0.93 -10.41 18.08
N ASN A 96 -0.20 -9.70 18.03
CA ASN A 96 -0.69 -9.05 16.83
C ASN A 96 0.31 -7.97 16.38
N HIS A 97 1.01 -8.22 15.27
CA HIS A 97 2.09 -7.34 14.80
C HIS A 97 1.59 -5.95 14.42
N LYS A 98 0.41 -5.85 13.77
CA LYS A 98 -0.18 -4.58 13.33
C LYS A 98 -0.55 -3.70 14.52
N LEU A 99 -1.21 -4.28 15.52
CA LEU A 99 -1.63 -3.55 16.72
C LEU A 99 -0.46 -3.24 17.65
N THR A 100 0.55 -4.10 17.71
CA THR A 100 1.81 -3.82 18.42
C THR A 100 2.55 -2.64 17.81
N LEU A 101 2.66 -2.59 16.48
CA LEU A 101 3.21 -1.44 15.76
C LEU A 101 2.37 -0.17 15.98
N GLY A 102 1.04 -0.28 15.92
CA GLY A 102 0.12 0.81 16.21
C GLY A 102 0.31 1.39 17.61
N LEU A 103 0.44 0.51 18.62
CA LEU A 103 0.66 0.91 20.00
C LEU A 103 1.97 1.68 20.17
N ILE A 104 3.08 1.15 19.65
CA ILE A 104 4.38 1.83 19.76
C ILE A 104 4.36 3.16 18.99
N TRP A 105 3.73 3.20 17.82
CA TRP A 105 3.56 4.45 17.08
C TRP A 105 2.79 5.50 17.88
N SER A 106 1.70 5.12 18.56
CA SER A 106 0.95 6.06 19.42
C SER A 106 1.79 6.61 20.57
N ILE A 107 2.67 5.80 21.16
CA ILE A 107 3.62 6.24 22.19
C ILE A 107 4.61 7.25 21.63
N ILE A 108 5.23 6.95 20.48
CA ILE A 108 6.19 7.84 19.80
C ILE A 108 5.52 9.16 19.40
N LEU A 109 4.34 9.09 18.79
CA LEU A 109 3.60 10.27 18.36
C LEU A 109 3.29 11.20 19.54
N HIS A 110 2.93 10.64 20.70
CA HIS A 110 2.59 11.43 21.87
C HIS A 110 3.84 12.06 22.53
N TRP A 111 4.82 11.26 22.94
CA TRP A 111 5.95 11.76 23.75
C TRP A 111 7.12 12.30 22.95
N GLN A 112 7.23 11.99 21.66
CA GLN A 112 8.28 12.56 20.82
C GLN A 112 7.70 13.68 19.96
N VAL A 113 6.70 13.38 19.12
CA VAL A 113 6.22 14.37 18.13
C VAL A 113 5.42 15.48 18.81
N LYS A 114 4.40 15.15 19.62
CA LYS A 114 3.55 16.16 20.26
C LYS A 114 4.31 16.98 21.31
N ASP A 115 5.16 16.36 22.13
CA ASP A 115 5.95 17.09 23.14
C ASP A 115 6.99 18.03 22.53
N ILE A 116 7.74 17.63 21.50
CA ILE A 116 8.72 18.51 20.83
C ILE A 116 8.05 19.74 20.20
N MET A 117 6.80 19.59 19.79
CA MET A 117 6.00 20.62 19.12
C MET A 117 5.04 21.35 20.04
N LYS A 118 4.98 21.00 21.33
CA LYS A 118 3.96 21.51 22.27
C LYS A 118 3.92 23.04 22.31
N ASP A 119 5.08 23.67 22.44
CA ASP A 119 5.21 25.14 22.48
C ASP A 119 4.78 25.82 21.17
N ILE A 120 5.03 25.16 20.04
CA ILE A 120 4.70 25.68 18.71
C ILE A 120 3.21 25.49 18.42
N MET A 121 2.66 24.32 18.77
CA MET A 121 1.23 24.02 18.65
C MET A 121 0.39 24.92 19.55
N SER A 122 0.85 25.24 20.76
CA SER A 122 0.17 26.20 21.65
C SER A 122 0.21 27.62 21.11
N ASN A 123 1.34 28.05 20.53
CA ASN A 123 1.47 29.40 19.97
C ASN A 123 0.69 29.59 18.67
N LEU A 124 0.56 28.54 17.85
CA LEU A 124 -0.07 28.60 16.52
C LEU A 124 -1.54 28.14 16.52
N GLN A 125 -2.08 27.65 17.65
CA GLN A 125 -3.43 27.07 17.75
C GLN A 125 -3.73 26.00 16.68
N GLN A 126 -2.72 25.22 16.27
CA GLN A 126 -2.80 24.16 15.27
C GLN A 126 -2.55 22.79 15.91
N THR A 127 -3.36 21.79 15.57
CA THR A 127 -3.30 20.43 16.16
C THR A 127 -2.63 19.41 15.25
N ASN A 128 -2.31 19.77 14.00
CA ASN A 128 -1.76 18.84 13.01
C ASN A 128 -0.24 18.97 12.91
N SER A 129 0.48 18.07 13.58
CA SER A 129 1.96 18.00 13.59
C SER A 129 2.57 17.77 12.20
N GLU A 130 1.86 17.07 11.30
CA GLU A 130 2.31 16.83 9.93
C GLU A 130 2.41 18.14 9.14
N LYS A 131 1.39 19.00 9.23
CA LYS A 131 1.40 20.32 8.57
C LYS A 131 2.53 21.20 9.08
N ILE A 132 2.79 21.18 10.38
CA ILE A 132 3.87 21.96 11.01
C ILE A 132 5.23 21.49 10.48
N LEU A 133 5.48 20.17 10.48
CA LEU A 133 6.71 19.61 9.93
C LEU A 133 6.88 19.92 8.45
N LEU A 134 5.81 19.78 7.66
CA LEU A 134 5.90 20.00 6.21
C LEU A 134 6.18 21.47 5.90
N SER A 135 5.56 22.38 6.65
CA SER A 135 5.83 23.81 6.57
C SER A 135 7.29 24.13 6.93
N TRP A 136 7.79 23.57 8.03
CA TRP A 136 9.17 23.75 8.47
C TRP A 136 10.18 23.26 7.42
N VAL A 137 10.00 22.03 6.91
CA VAL A 137 10.89 21.47 5.89
C VAL A 137 10.93 22.36 4.65
N ARG A 138 9.77 22.79 4.15
CA ARG A 138 9.69 23.65 2.96
C ARG A 138 10.37 25.00 3.18
N GLN A 139 10.32 25.53 4.40
CA GLN A 139 11.04 26.74 4.76
C GLN A 139 12.56 26.51 4.76
N CYS A 140 13.05 25.40 5.32
CA CYS A 140 14.46 25.01 5.26
C CYS A 140 14.96 24.83 3.83
N THR A 141 14.12 24.29 2.93
CA THR A 141 14.50 24.01 1.54
C THR A 141 14.22 25.15 0.57
N ARG A 142 13.67 26.29 1.03
CA ARG A 142 13.21 27.39 0.16
C ARG A 142 14.29 27.98 -0.74
N SER A 143 15.55 27.91 -0.33
CA SER A 143 16.69 28.42 -1.09
C SER A 143 17.23 27.44 -2.14
N TYR A 144 16.63 26.25 -2.28
CA TYR A 144 17.05 25.20 -3.22
C TYR A 144 15.97 24.95 -4.27
N PRO A 145 16.07 25.56 -5.46
CA PRO A 145 15.04 25.49 -6.51
C PRO A 145 14.75 24.06 -6.98
N GLU A 146 15.75 23.18 -6.96
CA GLU A 146 15.63 21.78 -7.34
C GLU A 146 14.93 20.90 -6.28
N VAL A 147 14.59 21.43 -5.11
CA VAL A 147 13.96 20.67 -4.01
C VAL A 147 12.56 21.18 -3.73
N ASN A 148 11.57 20.33 -4.02
CA ASN A 148 10.17 20.60 -3.72
C ASN A 148 9.55 19.49 -2.86
N VAL A 149 9.44 19.74 -1.56
CA VAL A 149 8.87 18.77 -0.62
C VAL A 149 7.36 18.93 -0.54
N LEU A 150 6.62 17.90 -0.96
CA LEU A 150 5.15 17.89 -1.03
C LEU A 150 4.51 16.90 -0.06
N ASN A 151 5.26 15.88 0.37
CA ASN A 151 4.75 14.79 1.22
C ASN A 151 5.88 14.20 2.09
N PHE A 152 5.52 13.28 2.98
CA PHE A 152 6.47 12.52 3.81
C PHE A 152 6.80 11.12 3.25
N THR A 153 6.63 10.93 1.94
CA THR A 153 6.95 9.67 1.27
C THR A 153 7.91 9.92 0.11
N THR A 154 7.40 10.15 -1.10
CA THR A 154 8.19 10.21 -2.34
C THR A 154 9.14 11.42 -2.41
N SER A 155 8.82 12.52 -1.72
CA SER A 155 9.66 13.74 -1.71
C SER A 155 11.05 13.55 -1.06
N TRP A 156 11.30 12.40 -0.44
CA TRP A 156 12.50 12.12 0.34
C TRP A 156 13.39 11.04 -0.29
N ALA A 157 12.89 10.32 -1.30
CA ALA A 157 13.50 9.09 -1.82
C ALA A 157 14.86 9.33 -2.51
N ASP A 158 15.08 10.51 -3.08
CA ASP A 158 16.33 10.88 -3.76
C ASP A 158 17.40 11.50 -2.83
N GLY A 159 17.04 11.70 -1.56
CA GLY A 159 17.89 12.30 -0.52
C GLY A 159 18.15 13.80 -0.65
N LEU A 160 17.66 14.50 -1.68
CA LEU A 160 17.94 15.92 -1.87
C LEU A 160 17.33 16.80 -0.76
N ALA A 161 16.11 16.48 -0.33
CA ALA A 161 15.45 17.18 0.77
C ALA A 161 16.26 17.11 2.08
N LEU A 162 16.76 15.94 2.45
CA LEU A 162 17.57 15.75 3.67
C LEU A 162 18.88 16.53 3.62
N ASN A 163 19.60 16.46 2.49
CA ASN A 163 20.86 17.18 2.32
C ASN A 163 20.63 18.70 2.34
N SER A 164 19.50 19.16 1.80
CA SER A 164 19.12 20.58 1.79
C SER A 164 18.82 21.13 3.17
N ILE A 165 18.07 20.37 3.99
CA ILE A 165 17.81 20.73 5.41
C ILE A 165 19.13 20.84 6.19
N LEU A 166 20.07 19.93 5.93
CA LEU A 166 21.37 19.93 6.58
C LEU A 166 22.34 20.96 5.98
N HIS A 167 22.03 21.56 4.83
CA HIS A 167 22.94 22.40 4.03
C HIS A 167 24.27 21.71 3.66
N HIS A 168 24.27 20.37 3.52
CA HIS A 168 25.44 19.57 3.18
C HIS A 168 25.12 18.63 2.03
N PHE A 169 25.80 18.77 0.89
CA PHE A 169 25.49 18.03 -0.33
C PHE A 169 26.58 17.03 -0.72
N SER A 170 26.16 15.82 -1.07
CA SER A 170 27.00 14.83 -1.74
C SER A 170 26.41 14.44 -3.11
N PRO A 171 27.22 14.35 -4.18
CA PRO A 171 26.75 13.89 -5.48
C PRO A 171 26.43 12.38 -5.52
N VAL A 172 26.94 11.59 -4.57
CA VAL A 172 26.83 10.12 -4.50
C VAL A 172 26.34 9.70 -3.11
N GLU A 173 25.50 8.68 -3.02
CA GLU A 173 25.00 8.11 -1.73
C GLU A 173 24.40 9.17 -0.79
N ARG A 174 23.58 10.07 -1.36
CA ARG A 174 22.97 11.23 -0.69
C ARG A 174 22.33 10.91 0.66
N LEU A 175 21.60 9.81 0.75
CA LEU A 175 20.89 9.41 1.97
C LEU A 175 21.84 8.99 3.08
N ASP A 176 22.81 8.10 2.81
CA ASP A 176 23.77 7.68 3.84
C ASP A 176 24.68 8.83 4.26
N HIS A 177 25.06 9.71 3.32
CA HIS A 177 25.76 10.94 3.63
C HIS A 177 24.97 11.82 4.61
N ALA A 178 23.70 12.11 4.31
CA ALA A 178 22.85 12.92 5.18
C ALA A 178 22.68 12.30 6.58
N PHE A 179 22.49 10.98 6.66
CA PHE A 179 22.41 10.28 7.95
C PHE A 179 23.72 10.30 8.73
N THR A 180 24.87 10.24 8.05
CA THR A 180 26.20 10.35 8.67
C THR A 180 26.43 11.75 9.21
N VAL A 181 26.13 12.79 8.42
CA VAL A 181 26.25 14.20 8.85
C VAL A 181 25.35 14.48 10.06
N ALA A 182 24.10 14.02 10.03
CA ALA A 182 23.18 14.20 11.16
C ALA A 182 23.68 13.50 12.45
N LYS A 183 24.29 12.33 12.33
CA LYS A 183 24.89 11.63 13.47
C LYS A 183 26.10 12.36 14.02
N ASP A 184 27.05 12.71 13.16
CA ASP A 184 28.34 13.25 13.57
C ASP A 184 28.23 14.72 14.06
N GLN A 185 27.36 15.51 13.44
CA GLN A 185 27.23 16.95 13.74
C GLN A 185 26.07 17.28 14.67
N LEU A 186 24.97 16.52 14.63
CA LEU A 186 23.75 16.83 15.39
C LEU A 186 23.41 15.77 16.46
N ALA A 187 24.24 14.73 16.60
CA ALA A 187 24.02 13.60 17.51
C ALA A 187 22.67 12.88 17.28
N ILE A 188 22.16 12.89 16.04
CA ILE A 188 20.95 12.17 15.66
C ILE A 188 21.32 10.77 15.18
N GLU A 189 20.81 9.74 15.85
CA GLU A 189 21.09 8.35 15.48
C GLU A 189 20.54 8.01 14.08
N LYS A 190 21.20 7.08 13.37
CA LYS A 190 20.78 6.61 12.04
C LYS A 190 19.55 5.70 12.13
N LEU A 191 18.37 6.29 12.40
CA LEU A 191 17.11 5.55 12.56
C LEU A 191 16.67 4.85 11.26
N LEU A 192 17.02 5.41 10.11
CA LEU A 192 16.65 4.90 8.79
C LEU A 192 17.87 4.31 8.08
N ASP A 193 17.65 3.23 7.34
CA ASP A 193 18.65 2.71 6.40
C ASP A 193 18.43 3.38 5.03
N SER A 194 19.49 3.68 4.28
CA SER A 194 19.38 4.37 2.98
C SER A 194 18.58 3.58 1.96
N GLU A 195 18.68 2.26 1.98
CA GLU A 195 17.92 1.34 1.13
C GLU A 195 16.42 1.33 1.43
N ASP A 196 16.02 1.56 2.68
CA ASP A 196 14.62 1.60 3.11
C ASP A 196 13.94 2.93 2.72
N VAL A 197 14.73 3.96 2.42
CA VAL A 197 14.27 5.28 1.94
C VAL A 197 14.42 5.44 0.43
N ALA A 198 15.41 4.81 -0.20
CA ALA A 198 15.64 4.87 -1.65
C ALA A 198 14.70 3.94 -2.45
N VAL A 199 13.42 3.90 -2.07
CA VAL A 199 12.36 3.10 -2.70
C VAL A 199 11.30 4.01 -3.31
N GLN A 200 10.45 3.45 -4.19
CA GLN A 200 9.40 4.23 -4.88
C GLN A 200 8.42 4.90 -3.91
N LEU A 201 8.11 4.25 -2.77
CA LEU A 201 7.21 4.78 -1.76
C LEU A 201 7.76 4.53 -0.35
N PRO A 202 8.60 5.44 0.17
CA PRO A 202 9.15 5.34 1.52
C PRO A 202 8.07 5.34 2.60
N ASP A 203 8.35 4.72 3.75
CA ASP A 203 7.40 4.67 4.86
C ASP A 203 7.18 6.05 5.50
N LYS A 204 5.94 6.55 5.41
CA LYS A 204 5.54 7.88 5.87
C LYS A 204 5.91 8.11 7.33
N LYS A 205 5.63 7.13 8.19
CA LYS A 205 5.81 7.25 9.65
C LYS A 205 7.29 7.30 10.02
N SER A 206 8.11 6.52 9.34
CA SER A 206 9.56 6.42 9.50
C SER A 206 10.24 7.72 9.07
N ILE A 207 9.83 8.30 7.93
CA ILE A 207 10.27 9.63 7.53
C ILE A 207 9.87 10.67 8.57
N ILE A 208 8.58 10.75 8.97
CA ILE A 208 8.12 11.72 9.98
C ILE A 208 8.92 11.60 11.28
N MET A 209 9.20 10.38 11.74
CA MET A 209 9.96 10.14 12.96
C MET A 209 11.40 10.68 12.85
N TYR A 210 12.07 10.45 11.72
CA TYR A 210 13.41 10.96 11.48
C TYR A 210 13.42 12.50 11.35
N ILE A 211 12.48 13.08 10.61
CA ILE A 211 12.35 14.54 10.45
C ILE A 211 12.01 15.21 11.77
N THR A 212 11.20 14.58 12.62
CA THR A 212 10.93 15.09 13.97
C THR A 212 12.22 15.16 14.81
N SER A 213 13.13 14.20 14.64
CA SER A 213 14.43 14.20 15.33
C SER A 213 15.32 15.36 14.87
N LEU A 214 15.30 15.68 13.57
CA LEU A 214 15.96 16.88 13.01
C LEU A 214 15.31 18.17 13.53
N PHE A 215 13.99 18.25 13.51
CA PHE A 215 13.21 19.38 14.01
C PHE A 215 13.47 19.69 15.50
N ALA A 216 13.79 18.66 16.29
CA ALA A 216 14.08 18.80 17.71
C ALA A 216 15.31 19.66 18.00
N VAL A 217 16.32 19.60 17.11
CA VAL A 217 17.66 20.17 17.34
C VAL A 217 18.00 21.34 16.42
N LEU A 218 17.28 21.48 15.30
CA LEU A 218 17.48 22.57 14.34
C LEU A 218 16.57 23.79 14.63
N PRO A 219 16.90 24.98 14.10
CA PRO A 219 16.08 26.18 14.28
C PRO A 219 14.64 25.97 13.84
N LYS A 220 13.69 26.39 14.69
CA LYS A 220 12.25 26.16 14.53
C LYS A 220 11.56 27.41 13.99
N ASP A 221 11.83 27.75 12.73
CA ASP A 221 11.23 28.91 12.07
C ASP A 221 9.94 28.50 11.32
N VAL A 222 8.80 28.49 12.02
CA VAL A 222 7.49 28.16 11.45
C VAL A 222 6.51 29.31 11.68
N SER A 223 5.87 29.80 10.61
CA SER A 223 4.87 30.87 10.67
C SER A 223 3.47 30.37 10.28
N MET A 224 2.42 31.10 10.68
CA MET A 224 1.05 30.78 10.25
C MET A 224 0.87 30.92 8.74
N GLU A 225 1.62 31.81 8.09
CA GLU A 225 1.58 32.00 6.63
C GLU A 225 2.15 30.78 5.92
N SER A 226 3.32 30.30 6.35
CA SER A 226 3.95 29.11 5.76
C SER A 226 3.13 27.84 5.99
N ILE A 227 2.30 27.77 7.05
CA ILE A 227 1.38 26.65 7.28
C ILE A 227 0.18 26.72 6.32
N ARG A 228 -0.38 27.91 6.07
CA ARG A 228 -1.48 28.08 5.11
C ARG A 228 -1.08 27.74 3.69
N GLU A 229 0.16 28.07 3.30
CA GLU A 229 0.71 27.67 2.00
C GLU A 229 0.64 26.15 1.80
N VAL A 230 0.93 25.36 2.84
CA VAL A 230 0.83 23.89 2.80
C VAL A 230 -0.60 23.41 2.52
N GLU A 231 -1.62 24.11 3.03
CA GLU A 231 -3.03 23.73 2.80
C GLU A 231 -3.49 23.95 1.36
N THR A 232 -2.80 24.83 0.63
CA THR A 232 -3.06 25.14 -0.78
C THR A 232 -2.29 24.25 -1.76
N LEU A 233 -1.41 23.36 -1.26
CA LEU A 233 -0.66 22.45 -2.11
C LEU A 233 -1.60 21.45 -2.81
N PRO A 234 -1.27 21.03 -4.05
CA PRO A 234 -2.08 20.06 -4.78
C PRO A 234 -2.26 18.76 -3.98
N ARG A 235 -3.50 18.38 -3.69
CA ARG A 235 -3.84 17.14 -2.97
C ARG A 235 -3.76 15.88 -3.85
N LYS A 236 -3.53 16.02 -5.17
CA LYS A 236 -3.57 14.91 -6.13
C LYS A 236 -2.18 14.49 -6.61
N TYR A 237 -1.88 13.21 -6.44
CA TYR A 237 -0.96 12.49 -7.33
C TYR A 237 -1.66 12.34 -8.69
N LYS A 238 -1.35 13.25 -9.62
CA LYS A 238 -1.77 13.17 -11.01
C LYS A 238 -0.52 12.83 -11.83
N VAL A 239 -0.46 11.61 -12.35
CA VAL A 239 0.42 11.29 -13.47
C VAL A 239 -0.26 11.91 -14.68
N GLU A 240 0.13 13.14 -15.02
CA GLU A 240 -0.20 13.71 -16.32
C GLU A 240 0.92 13.30 -17.29
N SER A 241 0.53 12.43 -18.23
CA SER A 241 1.22 12.23 -19.48
C SER A 241 1.23 13.53 -20.28
N GLU A 242 2.39 14.05 -20.65
CA GLU A 242 2.55 14.71 -21.95
C GLU A 242 4.04 14.88 -22.32
N ASP A 243 4.32 14.49 -23.56
CA ASP A 243 5.59 14.54 -24.26
C ASP A 243 6.13 15.97 -24.41
N SER A 244 7.36 16.25 -23.95
CA SER A 244 8.39 17.00 -24.70
C SER A 244 9.73 17.06 -23.93
N SER A 245 10.79 16.55 -24.58
CA SER A 245 12.21 16.46 -24.14
C SER A 245 12.97 17.81 -24.16
N PRO A 246 14.29 17.91 -23.84
CA PRO A 246 15.24 17.02 -23.12
C PRO A 246 16.12 17.72 -22.04
N GLY A 247 16.64 16.97 -21.05
CA GLY A 247 17.75 17.43 -20.19
C GLY A 247 18.28 16.37 -19.22
N LEU A 248 19.50 15.87 -19.48
CA LEU A 248 20.25 14.79 -18.82
C LEU A 248 20.39 14.95 -17.29
N GLY A 249 20.40 13.90 -16.46
CA GLY A 249 21.42 12.83 -16.31
C GLY A 249 21.93 12.84 -14.86
N ALA A 250 22.32 11.77 -14.17
CA ALA A 250 22.82 10.48 -14.60
C ALA A 250 22.73 9.46 -13.46
N GLN A 251 21.97 8.38 -13.65
CA GLN A 251 22.33 7.04 -13.12
C GLN A 251 21.62 5.90 -13.85
N VAL A 252 21.16 6.17 -15.08
CA VAL A 252 20.59 5.19 -16.01
C VAL A 252 21.68 4.85 -17.03
N LYS A 253 22.72 4.12 -16.60
CA LYS A 253 23.84 3.74 -17.48
C LYS A 253 24.21 2.26 -17.52
N TYR A 254 23.60 1.39 -16.71
CA TYR A 254 23.80 -0.06 -16.84
C TYR A 254 22.59 -0.82 -17.40
N THR A 255 21.37 -0.28 -17.29
CA THR A 255 20.15 -0.91 -17.81
C THR A 255 19.74 -0.41 -19.21
N THR A 256 20.19 0.79 -19.61
CA THR A 256 19.87 1.41 -20.91
C THR A 256 20.64 0.84 -22.09
N GLN A 257 21.73 0.11 -21.83
CA GLN A 257 22.56 -0.44 -22.91
C GLN A 257 22.02 -1.77 -23.42
N LEU A 258 21.33 -2.54 -22.56
CA LEU A 258 20.62 -3.76 -22.94
C LEU A 258 19.27 -3.44 -23.62
N SER A 259 18.53 -2.44 -23.12
CA SER A 259 17.26 -2.02 -23.72
C SER A 259 17.40 -1.35 -25.08
N LYS A 260 18.54 -0.69 -25.36
CA LYS A 260 18.83 -0.12 -26.69
C LYS A 260 19.21 -1.16 -27.74
N GLN A 261 19.74 -2.33 -27.35
CA GLN A 261 20.00 -3.44 -28.28
C GLN A 261 18.72 -4.26 -28.57
N LEU A 262 17.79 -4.35 -27.61
CA LEU A 262 16.54 -5.10 -27.76
C LEU A 262 15.43 -4.32 -28.47
N ALA A 263 15.45 -2.98 -28.40
CA ALA A 263 14.50 -2.11 -29.13
C ALA A 263 14.71 -2.10 -30.67
N GLN A 264 15.82 -2.62 -31.18
CA GLN A 264 16.07 -2.71 -32.62
C GLN A 264 15.36 -3.88 -33.32
N ASN A 265 14.76 -4.82 -32.56
CA ASN A 265 14.16 -6.05 -33.09
C ASN A 265 12.63 -6.16 -32.92
N GLY A 266 11.94 -5.08 -32.55
CA GLY A 266 10.48 -4.99 -32.71
C GLY A 266 9.60 -5.73 -31.69
N LEU A 267 10.03 -5.92 -30.44
CA LEU A 267 9.23 -6.56 -29.38
C LEU A 267 9.06 -5.66 -28.14
N THR A 268 8.24 -4.61 -28.28
CA THR A 268 7.93 -3.65 -27.20
C THR A 268 7.04 -4.22 -26.07
N HIS A 269 6.36 -5.35 -26.30
CA HIS A 269 5.40 -5.94 -25.34
C HIS A 269 6.06 -6.77 -24.21
N LEU A 270 7.20 -7.41 -24.46
CA LEU A 270 7.93 -8.22 -23.44
C LEU A 270 8.70 -7.37 -22.43
N VAL A 271 9.09 -6.16 -22.79
CA VAL A 271 9.78 -5.19 -21.90
C VAL A 271 8.83 -4.66 -20.81
N PHE A 272 7.54 -4.50 -21.15
CA PHE A 272 6.49 -4.15 -20.19
C PHE A 272 6.20 -5.30 -19.21
N PHE A 273 6.47 -6.53 -19.62
CA PHE A 273 6.13 -7.75 -18.90
C PHE A 273 7.05 -8.02 -17.70
N LEU A 274 8.37 -7.89 -17.86
CA LEU A 274 9.34 -7.95 -16.75
C LEU A 274 9.15 -6.79 -15.76
N PHE A 275 8.66 -5.64 -16.23
CA PHE A 275 8.36 -4.47 -15.41
C PHE A 275 7.08 -4.66 -14.57
N ASN A 276 6.09 -5.41 -15.07
CA ASN A 276 4.80 -5.61 -14.38
C ASN A 276 4.74 -6.84 -13.47
N ILE A 277 5.48 -7.92 -13.72
CA ILE A 277 5.60 -9.03 -12.74
C ILE A 277 6.27 -8.55 -11.45
N SER A 278 7.32 -7.71 -11.55
CA SER A 278 7.92 -7.06 -10.37
C SER A 278 6.97 -6.08 -9.68
N ARG A 279 5.97 -5.54 -10.39
CA ARG A 279 4.90 -4.70 -9.83
C ARG A 279 3.74 -5.51 -9.25
N CYS A 280 3.42 -6.69 -9.76
CA CYS A 280 2.37 -7.56 -9.22
C CYS A 280 2.77 -8.14 -7.86
N ALA A 281 4.06 -8.44 -7.67
CA ALA A 281 4.61 -8.75 -6.34
C ALA A 281 4.58 -7.54 -5.37
N PHE A 282 4.43 -6.31 -5.89
CA PHE A 282 4.36 -5.07 -5.11
C PHE A 282 2.92 -4.57 -4.88
N MET A 283 1.97 -4.88 -5.76
CA MET A 283 0.57 -4.44 -5.65
C MET A 283 -0.32 -5.31 -4.75
N CYS A 284 0.15 -6.48 -4.28
CA CYS A 284 -0.50 -7.21 -3.17
C CYS A 284 -0.27 -6.56 -1.79
N LYS A 285 0.14 -5.29 -1.73
CA LYS A 285 0.28 -4.50 -0.50
C LYS A 285 -0.18 -3.05 -0.69
N ASN A 286 -1.44 -2.84 -1.06
CA ASN A 286 -2.23 -1.66 -0.67
C ASN A 286 -3.64 -1.69 -1.27
N PRO A 287 -4.68 -2.05 -0.48
CA PRO A 287 -6.02 -1.54 -0.69
C PRO A 287 -6.25 -0.40 0.31
N GLN A 288 -5.65 0.76 0.08
CA GLN A 288 -6.05 2.03 0.72
C GLN A 288 -5.81 3.18 -0.25
N ASN A 289 -6.73 3.36 -1.19
CA ASN A 289 -6.99 4.66 -1.80
C ASN A 289 -8.36 4.67 -2.48
N SER A 290 -9.40 4.79 -1.67
CA SER A 290 -10.65 5.45 -2.05
C SER A 290 -10.81 6.64 -1.09
N GLU A 291 -10.70 7.84 -1.65
CA GLU A 291 -10.76 9.11 -0.94
C GLU A 291 -12.13 9.28 -0.27
N VAL A 292 -12.20 9.16 1.05
CA VAL A 292 -13.32 9.66 1.85
C VAL A 292 -13.17 11.18 1.95
N SER A 293 -14.11 11.88 1.32
CA SER A 293 -14.33 13.31 1.47
C SER A 293 -14.55 13.68 2.94
N HIS A 294 -13.87 14.73 3.38
CA HIS A 294 -13.98 15.33 4.71
C HIS A 294 -15.43 15.54 5.17
N CYS A 295 -15.83 14.88 6.25
CA CYS A 295 -16.74 15.44 7.24
C CYS A 295 -15.90 16.05 8.37
N ALA A 296 -16.19 17.31 8.70
CA ALA A 296 -15.43 18.11 9.65
C ALA A 296 -15.52 17.53 11.07
N SER A 297 -14.37 17.36 11.74
CA SER A 297 -14.32 17.12 13.17
C SER A 297 -14.66 18.41 13.93
N PRO A 298 -15.56 18.37 14.93
CA PRO A 298 -15.88 19.52 15.76
C PRO A 298 -14.87 19.61 16.90
N ASP A 299 -13.97 20.59 16.87
CA ASP A 299 -13.30 21.06 18.11
C ASP A 299 -12.68 22.46 17.92
N ARG A 300 -13.56 23.45 17.95
CA ARG A 300 -13.25 24.78 18.48
C ARG A 300 -14.48 25.28 19.24
N MET A 301 -14.57 24.89 20.51
CA MET A 301 -15.09 25.73 21.61
C MET A 301 -15.11 24.92 22.92
N LYS A 302 -13.96 24.84 23.60
CA LYS A 302 -13.92 24.65 25.05
C LYS A 302 -12.82 25.50 25.67
N ALA A 303 -13.15 26.77 25.83
CA ALA A 303 -12.74 27.57 26.96
C ALA A 303 -13.80 28.66 27.11
N ASP A 304 -14.89 28.31 27.79
CA ASP A 304 -15.61 29.20 28.71
C ASP A 304 -16.70 28.39 29.43
N MET A 305 -16.86 28.69 30.71
CA MET A 305 -18.00 28.36 31.57
C MET A 305 -18.16 26.92 32.10
N GLU A 306 -17.65 26.76 33.31
CA GLU A 306 -18.27 26.04 34.42
C GLU A 306 -19.82 26.09 34.39
N GLY A 307 -20.47 24.91 34.38
CA GLY A 307 -21.90 24.73 34.65
C GLY A 307 -22.87 24.89 33.47
N SER A 308 -23.14 23.80 32.75
CA SER A 308 -24.47 23.56 32.16
C SER A 308 -24.64 22.07 31.88
N LEU A 309 -25.48 21.39 32.68
CA LEU A 309 -26.18 20.20 32.18
C LEU A 309 -26.95 20.69 30.95
N LEU A 310 -26.54 20.32 29.74
CA LEU A 310 -27.44 20.45 28.60
C LEU A 310 -28.56 19.44 28.86
N GLU A 311 -29.72 19.94 29.26
CA GLU A 311 -30.96 19.16 29.22
C GLU A 311 -31.11 18.66 27.78
N VAL A 312 -31.07 17.34 27.60
CA VAL A 312 -31.59 16.73 26.38
C VAL A 312 -33.08 17.02 26.41
N ASP A 313 -33.54 17.95 25.57
CA ASP A 313 -34.96 18.21 25.40
C ASP A 313 -35.55 17.30 24.30
N LEU A 314 -36.88 17.21 24.31
CA LEU A 314 -37.63 16.34 23.41
C LEU A 314 -37.47 16.76 21.93
N ASP A 315 -37.36 18.06 21.64
CA ASP A 315 -37.27 18.60 20.28
C ASP A 315 -35.91 18.24 19.64
N SER A 316 -34.83 18.32 20.43
CA SER A 316 -33.50 17.90 19.98
C SER A 316 -33.44 16.40 19.71
N TYR A 317 -34.10 15.57 20.54
CA TYR A 317 -34.19 14.13 20.30
C TYR A 317 -34.95 13.84 19.01
N GLN A 318 -36.15 14.43 18.83
CA GLN A 318 -36.97 14.21 17.64
C GLN A 318 -36.24 14.60 16.35
N THR A 319 -35.53 15.73 16.35
CA THR A 319 -34.74 16.17 15.19
C THR A 319 -33.67 15.13 14.82
N THR A 320 -32.90 14.65 15.81
CA THR A 320 -31.84 13.65 15.55
C THR A 320 -32.41 12.28 15.15
N LEU A 321 -33.57 11.90 15.68
CA LEU A 321 -34.27 10.67 15.29
C LEU A 321 -34.74 10.75 13.83
N GLU A 322 -35.35 11.85 13.41
CA GLU A 322 -35.83 12.06 12.04
C GLU A 322 -34.68 12.00 11.01
N GLU A 323 -33.54 12.63 11.33
CA GLU A 323 -32.33 12.57 10.48
C GLU A 323 -31.88 11.12 10.26
N VAL A 324 -31.77 10.35 11.35
CA VAL A 324 -31.36 8.95 11.28
C VAL A 324 -32.39 8.10 10.54
N LEU A 325 -33.69 8.28 10.77
CA LEU A 325 -34.74 7.52 10.09
C LEU A 325 -34.81 7.83 8.59
N THR A 326 -34.58 9.08 8.21
CA THR A 326 -34.54 9.51 6.80
C THR A 326 -33.37 8.87 6.08
N TRP A 327 -32.19 8.89 6.70
CA TRP A 327 -31.03 8.19 6.14
C TRP A 327 -31.29 6.68 6.06
N LEU A 328 -31.87 6.08 7.09
CA LEU A 328 -32.11 4.64 7.15
C LEU A 328 -33.09 4.18 6.06
N LEU A 329 -34.13 4.97 5.76
CA LEU A 329 -35.01 4.73 4.59
C LEU A 329 -34.22 4.74 3.29
N SER A 330 -33.37 5.75 3.08
CA SER A 330 -32.55 5.85 1.87
C SER A 330 -31.57 4.68 1.73
N ALA A 331 -31.02 4.20 2.85
CA ALA A 331 -30.07 3.10 2.86
C ALA A 331 -30.75 1.73 2.61
N GLU A 332 -31.95 1.52 3.17
CA GLU A 332 -32.80 0.36 2.87
C GLU A 332 -33.16 0.30 1.37
N ASP A 333 -33.59 1.42 0.79
CA ASP A 333 -33.90 1.52 -0.65
C ASP A 333 -32.65 1.27 -1.50
N ALA A 334 -31.50 1.85 -1.12
CA ALA A 334 -30.24 1.66 -1.83
C ALA A 334 -29.80 0.19 -1.83
N LEU A 335 -29.94 -0.52 -0.72
CA LEU A 335 -29.62 -1.95 -0.64
C LEU A 335 -30.61 -2.79 -1.46
N GLN A 336 -31.89 -2.44 -1.45
CA GLN A 336 -32.93 -3.16 -2.18
C GLN A 336 -32.80 -3.02 -3.71
N ILE A 337 -32.30 -1.89 -4.19
CA ILE A 337 -32.09 -1.63 -5.63
C ILE A 337 -30.87 -2.37 -6.19
N GLN A 338 -29.93 -2.80 -5.35
CA GLN A 338 -28.74 -3.51 -5.83
C GLN A 338 -29.10 -4.85 -6.49
N ASP A 339 -28.56 -5.09 -7.68
CA ASP A 339 -28.79 -6.30 -8.46
C ASP A 339 -28.27 -7.57 -7.76
N GLU A 340 -28.77 -8.74 -8.19
CA GLU A 340 -28.24 -10.03 -7.76
C GLU A 340 -26.75 -10.17 -8.11
N VAL A 341 -26.03 -11.00 -7.35
CA VAL A 341 -24.58 -11.20 -7.56
C VAL A 341 -24.36 -11.85 -8.93
N SER A 342 -23.52 -11.22 -9.76
CA SER A 342 -23.22 -11.68 -11.13
C SER A 342 -22.37 -12.97 -11.14
N ASP A 343 -22.33 -13.65 -12.29
CA ASP A 343 -21.43 -14.76 -12.58
C ASP A 343 -20.16 -14.33 -13.36
N ASP A 344 -20.06 -13.05 -13.73
CA ASP A 344 -18.87 -12.46 -14.35
C ASP A 344 -17.93 -11.83 -13.31
N VAL A 345 -16.63 -12.13 -13.41
CA VAL A 345 -15.65 -11.70 -12.40
C VAL A 345 -15.46 -10.18 -12.35
N GLU A 346 -15.56 -9.47 -13.47
CA GLU A 346 -15.40 -8.01 -13.49
C GLU A 346 -16.66 -7.32 -12.98
N GLU A 347 -17.85 -7.83 -13.34
CA GLU A 347 -19.10 -7.33 -12.77
C GLU A 347 -19.17 -7.54 -11.26
N VAL A 348 -18.75 -8.71 -10.75
CA VAL A 348 -18.72 -8.98 -9.30
C VAL A 348 -17.70 -8.08 -8.59
N LYS A 349 -16.57 -7.73 -9.21
CA LYS A 349 -15.62 -6.74 -8.63
C LYS A 349 -16.27 -5.36 -8.48
N ASP A 350 -17.02 -4.91 -9.48
CA ASP A 350 -17.73 -3.62 -9.42
C ASP A 350 -18.85 -3.64 -8.36
N GLN A 351 -19.62 -4.73 -8.30
CA GLN A 351 -20.63 -4.95 -7.26
C GLN A 351 -20.01 -4.97 -5.87
N PHE A 352 -18.84 -5.60 -5.72
CA PHE A 352 -18.08 -5.67 -4.48
C PHE A 352 -17.66 -4.28 -4.00
N HIS A 353 -17.03 -3.47 -4.85
CA HIS A 353 -16.60 -2.11 -4.48
C HIS A 353 -17.77 -1.17 -4.18
N THR A 354 -18.87 -1.30 -4.92
CA THR A 354 -20.11 -0.55 -4.65
C THR A 354 -20.66 -0.91 -3.27
N HIS A 355 -20.69 -2.20 -2.93
CA HIS A 355 -21.17 -2.66 -1.64
C HIS A 355 -20.20 -2.34 -0.49
N GLU A 356 -18.89 -2.33 -0.73
CA GLU A 356 -17.87 -1.87 0.23
C GLU A 356 -18.09 -0.40 0.63
N ALA A 357 -18.33 0.47 -0.35
CA ALA A 357 -18.66 1.88 -0.09
C ALA A 357 -19.93 2.01 0.77
N PHE A 358 -20.97 1.22 0.46
CA PHE A 358 -22.19 1.14 1.26
C PHE A 358 -21.91 0.68 2.71
N MET A 359 -21.06 -0.34 2.90
CA MET A 359 -20.67 -0.83 4.23
C MET A 359 -19.89 0.21 5.04
N MET A 360 -19.07 1.03 4.40
CA MET A 360 -18.40 2.16 5.06
C MET A 360 -19.41 3.22 5.53
N GLU A 361 -20.41 3.54 4.70
CA GLU A 361 -21.49 4.47 5.06
C GLU A 361 -22.33 3.93 6.21
N LEU A 362 -22.70 2.65 6.17
CA LEU A 362 -23.37 1.94 7.25
C LEU A 362 -22.56 2.07 8.55
N THR A 363 -21.26 1.79 8.51
CA THR A 363 -20.38 1.88 9.70
C THR A 363 -20.29 3.31 10.25
N ALA A 364 -20.25 4.33 9.38
CA ALA A 364 -20.18 5.73 9.79
C ALA A 364 -21.43 6.19 10.57
N HIS A 365 -22.60 5.62 10.29
CA HIS A 365 -23.86 5.97 10.95
C HIS A 365 -24.11 5.21 12.26
N GLN A 366 -23.28 4.21 12.59
CA GLN A 366 -23.42 3.42 13.82
C GLN A 366 -23.44 4.29 15.07
N SER A 367 -22.57 5.31 15.16
CA SER A 367 -22.55 6.21 16.31
C SER A 367 -23.80 7.09 16.38
N SER A 368 -24.34 7.52 15.24
CA SER A 368 -25.55 8.35 15.19
C SER A 368 -26.77 7.59 15.71
N VAL A 369 -26.94 6.34 15.28
CA VAL A 369 -27.98 5.44 15.82
C VAL A 369 -27.79 5.23 17.32
N GLY A 370 -26.57 4.96 17.77
CA GLY A 370 -26.24 4.82 19.18
C GLY A 370 -26.55 6.06 20.02
N ASN A 371 -26.28 7.25 19.48
CA ASN A 371 -26.56 8.52 20.14
C ASN A 371 -28.07 8.76 20.31
N VAL A 372 -28.88 8.45 19.29
CA VAL A 372 -30.35 8.58 19.38
C VAL A 372 -30.92 7.63 20.43
N LEU A 373 -30.47 6.37 20.45
CA LEU A 373 -30.87 5.40 21.48
C LEU A 373 -30.43 5.84 22.89
N GLN A 374 -29.25 6.45 23.02
CA GLN A 374 -28.78 6.97 24.31
C GLN A 374 -29.60 8.19 24.76
N ALA A 375 -29.89 9.12 23.85
CA ALA A 375 -30.70 10.31 24.12
C ALA A 375 -32.12 9.94 24.56
N GLY A 376 -32.76 8.99 23.87
CA GLY A 376 -34.08 8.48 24.26
C GLY A 376 -34.08 7.85 25.66
N ASN A 377 -33.07 7.04 25.99
CA ASN A 377 -32.93 6.48 27.35
C ASN A 377 -32.70 7.57 28.42
N GLN A 378 -31.98 8.64 28.10
CA GLN A 378 -31.78 9.77 29.02
C GLN A 378 -33.08 10.54 29.27
N LEU A 379 -33.89 10.76 28.23
CA LEU A 379 -35.20 11.41 28.34
C LEU A 379 -36.15 10.61 29.25
N ILE A 380 -36.22 9.29 29.07
CA ILE A 380 -37.00 8.38 29.91
C ILE A 380 -36.49 8.44 31.37
N ALA A 381 -35.18 8.43 31.59
CA ALA A 381 -34.59 8.43 32.93
C ALA A 381 -34.82 9.72 33.72
N GLN A 382 -35.04 10.86 33.04
CA GLN A 382 -35.30 12.15 33.69
C GLN A 382 -36.70 12.24 34.30
N ALA A 383 -37.63 11.35 33.94
CA ALA A 383 -39.00 11.28 34.46
C ALA A 383 -39.79 12.62 34.38
N ASN A 384 -39.43 13.46 33.42
CA ASN A 384 -40.09 14.75 33.14
C ASN A 384 -41.16 14.67 32.03
N LEU A 385 -41.39 13.46 31.49
CA LEU A 385 -42.32 13.18 30.41
C LEU A 385 -43.64 12.61 30.95
N ILE A 386 -44.72 12.79 30.20
CA ILE A 386 -45.96 12.05 30.48
C ILE A 386 -45.82 10.58 30.03
N GLU A 387 -46.59 9.68 30.63
CA GLU A 387 -46.53 8.22 30.34
C GLU A 387 -46.70 7.91 28.84
N GLU A 388 -47.57 8.67 28.13
CA GLU A 388 -47.75 8.54 26.67
C GLU A 388 -46.50 8.91 25.86
N GLU A 389 -45.76 9.97 26.25
CA GLU A 389 -44.52 10.40 25.58
C GLU A 389 -43.38 9.40 25.85
N GLU A 390 -43.32 8.84 27.07
CA GLU A 390 -42.34 7.82 27.43
C GLU A 390 -42.53 6.54 26.60
N ASP A 391 -43.79 6.11 26.43
CA ASP A 391 -44.15 4.95 25.62
C ASP A 391 -43.88 5.20 24.13
N GLU A 392 -44.19 6.40 23.61
CA GLU A 392 -43.88 6.77 22.22
C GLU A 392 -42.37 6.72 21.93
N ILE A 393 -41.55 7.30 22.81
CA ILE A 393 -40.08 7.26 22.67
C ILE A 393 -39.57 5.81 22.71
N ARG A 394 -40.14 4.96 23.57
CA ARG A 394 -39.77 3.54 23.69
C ARG A 394 -40.13 2.77 22.42
N GLU A 395 -41.29 3.02 21.82
CA GLU A 395 -41.68 2.44 20.53
C GLU A 395 -40.77 2.92 19.39
N GLN A 396 -40.48 4.23 19.32
CA GLN A 396 -39.58 4.81 18.32
C GLN A 396 -38.17 4.21 18.39
N MET A 397 -37.58 4.09 19.58
CA MET A 397 -36.27 3.45 19.78
C MET A 397 -36.29 1.97 19.38
N THR A 398 -37.37 1.25 19.71
CA THR A 398 -37.52 -0.16 19.36
C THR A 398 -37.60 -0.35 17.84
N LEU A 399 -38.38 0.49 17.16
CA LEU A 399 -38.48 0.48 15.70
C LEU A 399 -37.15 0.84 15.02
N LEU A 400 -36.48 1.90 15.50
CA LEU A 400 -35.17 2.31 14.99
C LEU A 400 -34.16 1.18 15.10
N ASN A 401 -34.04 0.56 16.28
CA ASN A 401 -33.09 -0.53 16.50
C ASN A 401 -33.41 -1.76 15.64
N ALA A 402 -34.70 -2.11 15.49
CA ALA A 402 -35.12 -3.23 14.65
C ALA A 402 -34.79 -3.01 13.17
N ARG A 403 -35.06 -1.82 12.63
CA ARG A 403 -34.75 -1.48 11.23
C ARG A 403 -33.25 -1.42 10.97
N TRP A 404 -32.49 -0.78 11.87
CA TRP A 404 -31.03 -0.73 11.80
C TRP A 404 -30.41 -2.13 11.79
N GLU A 405 -30.83 -2.99 12.71
CA GLU A 405 -30.30 -4.35 12.81
C GLU A 405 -30.70 -5.20 11.60
N GLY A 406 -31.93 -5.04 11.08
CA GLY A 406 -32.37 -5.67 9.85
C GLY A 406 -31.52 -5.28 8.65
N LEU A 407 -31.26 -3.98 8.46
CA LEU A 407 -30.40 -3.47 7.39
C LEU A 407 -28.96 -3.99 7.52
N ARG A 408 -28.42 -3.96 8.73
CA ARG A 408 -27.06 -4.43 9.04
C ARG A 408 -26.89 -5.90 8.72
N VAL A 409 -27.81 -6.76 9.15
CA VAL A 409 -27.77 -8.20 8.87
C VAL A 409 -27.89 -8.46 7.36
N ALA A 410 -28.86 -7.84 6.68
CA ALA A 410 -29.03 -8.02 5.23
C ALA A 410 -27.79 -7.60 4.43
N SER A 411 -27.10 -6.56 4.88
CA SER A 411 -25.86 -6.07 4.27
C SER A 411 -24.69 -7.02 4.52
N MET A 412 -24.55 -7.53 5.75
CA MET A 412 -23.55 -8.56 6.05
C MET A 412 -23.76 -9.84 5.23
N ASP A 413 -25.02 -10.29 5.06
CA ASP A 413 -25.34 -11.46 4.23
C ASP A 413 -24.99 -11.22 2.76
N ARG A 414 -25.26 -10.02 2.23
CA ARG A 414 -24.86 -9.65 0.86
C ARG A 414 -23.34 -9.60 0.71
N GLN A 415 -22.63 -8.98 1.65
CA GLN A 415 -21.17 -8.93 1.67
C GLN A 415 -20.57 -10.34 1.66
N ALA A 416 -21.08 -11.26 2.51
CA ALA A 416 -20.62 -12.65 2.56
C ALA A 416 -20.83 -13.38 1.21
N ARG A 417 -21.97 -13.18 0.55
CA ARG A 417 -22.23 -13.77 -0.78
C ARG A 417 -21.32 -13.20 -1.87
N LEU A 418 -21.09 -11.89 -1.88
CA LEU A 418 -20.16 -11.27 -2.83
C LEU A 418 -18.73 -11.81 -2.64
N HIS A 419 -18.29 -11.98 -1.40
CA HIS A 419 -17.01 -12.59 -1.07
C HIS A 419 -16.88 -14.02 -1.59
N GLU A 420 -17.88 -14.87 -1.30
CA GLU A 420 -17.89 -16.26 -1.71
C GLU A 420 -17.78 -16.40 -3.24
N VAL A 421 -18.67 -15.72 -3.97
CA VAL A 421 -18.70 -15.78 -5.44
C VAL A 421 -17.42 -15.21 -6.06
N LEU A 422 -16.92 -14.08 -5.55
CA LEU A 422 -15.70 -13.46 -6.07
C LEU A 422 -14.48 -14.36 -5.88
N MET A 423 -14.34 -14.99 -4.71
CA MET A 423 -13.26 -15.93 -4.43
C MET A 423 -13.33 -17.16 -5.34
N ASP A 424 -14.52 -17.73 -5.55
CA ASP A 424 -14.71 -18.89 -6.43
C ASP A 424 -14.35 -18.56 -7.88
N LEU A 425 -14.82 -17.42 -8.41
CA LEU A 425 -14.52 -16.99 -9.78
C LEU A 425 -13.02 -16.70 -9.97
N GLN A 426 -12.37 -16.05 -9.00
CA GLN A 426 -10.93 -15.79 -9.05
C GLN A 426 -10.12 -17.09 -8.99
N GLN A 427 -10.49 -18.02 -8.13
CA GLN A 427 -9.85 -19.33 -8.05
C GLN A 427 -10.01 -20.12 -9.35
N GLN A 428 -11.17 -20.02 -10.01
CA GLN A 428 -11.41 -20.62 -11.31
C GLN A 428 -10.52 -20.01 -12.40
N GLN A 429 -10.33 -18.68 -12.41
CA GLN A 429 -9.41 -18.01 -13.35
C GLN A 429 -7.95 -18.44 -13.15
N LEU A 430 -7.50 -18.58 -11.90
CA LEU A 430 -6.16 -19.09 -11.59
C LEU A 430 -5.98 -20.54 -12.05
N GLN A 431 -6.98 -21.39 -11.85
CA GLN A 431 -6.94 -22.79 -12.30
C GLN A 431 -6.87 -22.88 -13.82
N GLN A 432 -7.69 -22.09 -14.54
CA GLN A 432 -7.66 -22.05 -16.00
C GLN A 432 -6.29 -21.65 -16.54
N LEU A 433 -5.65 -20.62 -15.94
CA LEU A 433 -4.29 -20.22 -16.33
C LEU A 433 -3.27 -21.32 -16.03
N SER A 434 -3.38 -22.00 -14.88
CA SER A 434 -2.51 -23.12 -14.51
C SER A 434 -2.60 -24.28 -15.51
N ASP A 435 -3.82 -24.64 -15.91
CA ASP A 435 -4.06 -25.71 -16.88
C ASP A 435 -3.51 -25.33 -18.25
N TRP A 436 -3.76 -24.09 -18.69
CA TRP A 436 -3.22 -23.57 -19.94
C TRP A 436 -1.69 -23.56 -19.95
N LEU A 437 -1.06 -23.07 -18.88
CA LEU A 437 0.40 -23.08 -18.73
C LEU A 437 0.97 -24.49 -18.80
N SER A 438 0.31 -25.46 -18.18
CA SER A 438 0.75 -26.86 -18.18
C SER A 438 0.75 -27.44 -19.60
N LEU A 439 -0.28 -27.14 -20.39
CA LEU A 439 -0.37 -27.54 -21.80
C LEU A 439 0.70 -26.84 -22.66
N THR A 440 0.92 -25.56 -22.42
CA THR A 440 1.92 -24.75 -23.14
C THR A 440 3.35 -25.19 -22.82
N GLU A 441 3.66 -25.48 -21.56
CA GLU A 441 4.95 -26.01 -21.11
C GLU A 441 5.24 -27.38 -21.77
N GLU A 442 4.24 -28.27 -21.84
CA GLU A 442 4.38 -29.55 -22.52
C GLU A 442 4.55 -29.39 -24.05
N ARG A 443 3.85 -28.43 -24.66
CA ARG A 443 4.06 -28.05 -26.06
C ARG A 443 5.50 -27.59 -26.26
N ILE A 444 5.99 -26.66 -25.44
CA ILE A 444 7.37 -26.16 -25.48
C ILE A 444 8.39 -27.30 -25.40
N ARG A 445 8.22 -28.20 -24.42
CA ARG A 445 9.11 -29.34 -24.21
C ARG A 445 9.20 -30.25 -25.44
N LYS A 446 8.09 -30.50 -26.12
CA LYS A 446 8.09 -31.28 -27.38
C LYS A 446 8.94 -30.57 -28.43
N ILE A 447 8.73 -29.27 -28.61
CA ILE A 447 9.45 -28.52 -29.63
C ILE A 447 10.94 -28.32 -29.28
N GLU A 448 11.33 -28.38 -28.01
CA GLU A 448 12.76 -28.42 -27.61
C GLU A 448 13.46 -29.73 -28.00
N THR A 449 12.72 -30.84 -27.99
CA THR A 449 13.25 -32.16 -28.34
C THR A 449 13.25 -32.45 -29.84
N GLU A 450 12.66 -31.58 -30.64
CA GLU A 450 12.62 -31.73 -32.09
C GLU A 450 14.02 -31.57 -32.71
N PRO A 451 14.39 -32.43 -33.68
CA PRO A 451 15.64 -32.29 -34.40
C PRO A 451 15.69 -30.97 -35.18
N SER A 452 16.89 -30.42 -35.34
CA SER A 452 17.11 -29.21 -36.15
C SER A 452 16.58 -29.39 -37.58
N ALA A 453 15.96 -28.36 -38.16
CA ALA A 453 15.48 -28.43 -39.53
C ALA A 453 16.64 -28.66 -40.51
N HIS A 454 16.47 -29.60 -41.43
CA HIS A 454 17.50 -29.98 -42.41
C HIS A 454 17.24 -29.34 -43.79
N ASP A 455 16.07 -28.76 -44.01
CA ASP A 455 15.67 -28.06 -45.23
C ASP A 455 14.86 -26.78 -44.90
N VAL A 456 14.62 -25.97 -45.94
CA VAL A 456 13.95 -24.66 -45.82
C VAL A 456 12.46 -24.81 -45.52
N GLU A 457 11.84 -25.86 -46.04
CA GLU A 457 10.42 -26.17 -45.85
C GLU A 457 10.12 -26.49 -44.38
N LEU A 458 10.88 -27.39 -43.75
CA LEU A 458 10.74 -27.72 -42.33
C LEU A 458 11.09 -26.52 -41.43
N TYR A 459 12.05 -25.69 -41.86
CA TYR A 459 12.40 -24.48 -41.12
C TYR A 459 11.27 -23.43 -41.14
N LYS A 460 10.61 -23.24 -42.29
CA LYS A 460 9.41 -22.40 -42.39
C LYS A 460 8.27 -22.93 -41.54
N GLU A 461 8.11 -24.24 -41.46
CA GLU A 461 7.13 -24.89 -40.57
C GLU A 461 7.42 -24.58 -39.10
N GLN A 462 8.69 -24.65 -38.67
CA GLN A 462 9.09 -24.27 -37.30
C GLN A 462 8.83 -22.78 -36.98
N ILE A 463 8.96 -21.89 -37.96
CA ILE A 463 8.59 -20.46 -37.81
C ILE A 463 7.09 -20.30 -37.64
N GLU A 464 6.28 -21.02 -38.41
CA GLU A 464 4.83 -20.90 -38.33
C GLU A 464 4.28 -21.47 -37.02
N GLN A 465 4.78 -22.63 -36.59
CA GLN A 465 4.47 -23.20 -35.27
C GLN A 465 4.83 -22.24 -34.13
N HIS A 466 5.93 -21.50 -34.27
CA HIS A 466 6.34 -20.49 -33.30
C HIS A 466 5.37 -19.31 -33.27
N LYS A 467 4.95 -18.80 -34.42
CA LYS A 467 3.98 -17.69 -34.50
C LYS A 467 2.62 -18.09 -33.92
N GLU A 468 2.18 -19.32 -34.15
CA GLU A 468 0.95 -19.84 -33.54
C GLU A 468 1.05 -19.81 -32.01
N LEU A 469 2.15 -20.32 -31.45
CA LEU A 469 2.41 -20.24 -30.00
C LEU A 469 2.45 -18.78 -29.50
N GLN A 470 3.03 -17.87 -30.26
CA GLN A 470 3.06 -16.45 -29.90
C GLN A 470 1.65 -15.83 -29.90
N ASN A 471 0.82 -16.13 -30.89
CA ASN A 471 -0.57 -15.65 -30.94
C ASN A 471 -1.38 -16.19 -29.75
N ASP A 472 -1.18 -17.46 -29.37
CA ASP A 472 -1.83 -18.06 -28.20
C ASP A 472 -1.42 -17.34 -26.91
N LEU A 473 -0.13 -17.00 -26.76
CA LEU A 473 0.38 -16.20 -25.64
C LEU A 473 -0.24 -14.81 -25.59
N GLU A 474 -0.37 -14.13 -26.73
CA GLU A 474 -0.99 -12.80 -26.81
C GLU A 474 -2.48 -12.83 -26.45
N ALA A 475 -3.21 -13.87 -26.87
CA ALA A 475 -4.60 -14.07 -26.49
C ALA A 475 -4.76 -14.34 -24.99
N GLU A 476 -3.89 -15.18 -24.41
CA GLU A 476 -3.95 -15.53 -22.99
C GLU A 476 -3.51 -14.36 -22.08
N GLN A 477 -2.66 -13.46 -22.58
CA GLN A 477 -2.22 -12.26 -21.86
C GLN A 477 -3.39 -11.39 -21.37
N VAL A 478 -4.51 -11.35 -22.10
CA VAL A 478 -5.71 -10.59 -21.69
C VAL A 478 -6.28 -11.12 -20.38
N LYS A 479 -6.34 -12.45 -20.22
CA LYS A 479 -6.83 -13.10 -18.99
C LYS A 479 -5.83 -12.94 -17.84
N VAL A 480 -4.53 -13.06 -18.14
CA VAL A 480 -3.46 -12.79 -17.18
C VAL A 480 -3.54 -11.35 -16.63
N ASN A 481 -3.88 -10.37 -17.48
CA ASN A 481 -4.06 -8.98 -17.04
C ASN A 481 -5.22 -8.82 -16.06
N SER A 482 -6.36 -9.50 -16.26
CA SER A 482 -7.49 -9.45 -15.30
C SER A 482 -7.10 -10.00 -13.92
N LEU A 483 -6.26 -11.04 -13.88
CA LEU A 483 -5.71 -11.61 -12.64
C LEU A 483 -4.76 -10.66 -11.89
N THR A 484 -4.16 -9.67 -12.57
CA THR A 484 -3.33 -8.66 -11.88
C THR A 484 -4.14 -7.69 -11.01
N HIS A 485 -5.45 -7.63 -11.24
CA HIS A 485 -6.41 -6.82 -10.49
C HIS A 485 -7.32 -7.70 -9.61
N MET A 486 -6.77 -8.79 -9.06
CA MET A 486 -7.48 -9.67 -8.14
C MET A 486 -7.80 -8.95 -6.83
N VAL A 487 -9.03 -9.09 -6.36
CA VAL A 487 -9.51 -8.55 -5.10
C VAL A 487 -9.27 -9.59 -4.02
N VAL A 488 -8.24 -9.39 -3.20
CA VAL A 488 -7.93 -10.26 -2.07
C VAL A 488 -8.66 -9.75 -0.83
N VAL A 489 -9.49 -10.62 -0.25
CA VAL A 489 -10.26 -10.29 0.93
C VAL A 489 -9.57 -10.89 2.14
N VAL A 490 -9.33 -10.04 3.14
CA VAL A 490 -8.84 -10.45 4.44
C VAL A 490 -10.05 -10.54 5.38
N ASP A 491 -10.64 -11.72 5.53
CA ASP A 491 -11.61 -11.97 6.59
C ASP A 491 -10.86 -12.15 7.93
N GLU A 492 -11.37 -11.53 9.00
CA GLU A 492 -10.81 -11.63 10.35
C GLU A 492 -10.97 -13.05 10.93
N ASN A 493 -11.91 -13.84 10.39
CA ASN A 493 -12.19 -15.22 10.80
C ASN A 493 -11.50 -16.28 9.93
N SER A 494 -11.27 -16.00 8.65
CA SER A 494 -10.40 -16.81 7.80
C SER A 494 -8.95 -16.50 8.15
N GLY A 495 -8.27 -17.38 8.89
CA GLY A 495 -6.87 -17.14 9.28
C GLY A 495 -5.96 -16.78 8.09
N GLU A 496 -4.76 -16.26 8.39
CA GLU A 496 -3.70 -15.86 7.43
C GLU A 496 -3.36 -16.89 6.32
N SER A 497 -3.94 -18.10 6.33
CA SER A 497 -3.70 -19.16 5.35
C SER A 497 -4.40 -18.96 4.00
N ALA A 498 -5.62 -18.44 3.93
CA ALA A 498 -6.37 -18.41 2.65
C ALA A 498 -5.77 -17.40 1.66
N THR A 499 -5.43 -16.20 2.15
CA THR A 499 -4.75 -15.16 1.37
C THR A 499 -3.32 -15.56 1.00
N ALA A 500 -2.59 -16.20 1.92
CA ALA A 500 -1.24 -16.70 1.64
C ALA A 500 -1.23 -17.80 0.55
N VAL A 501 -2.23 -18.68 0.52
CA VAL A 501 -2.36 -19.71 -0.53
C VAL A 501 -2.62 -19.08 -1.89
N LEU A 502 -3.49 -18.07 -1.98
CA LEU A 502 -3.72 -17.33 -3.22
C LEU A 502 -2.47 -16.58 -3.70
N GLU A 503 -1.74 -15.93 -2.78
CA GLU A 503 -0.47 -15.25 -3.09
C GLU A 503 0.60 -16.23 -3.62
N GLU A 504 0.75 -17.39 -2.99
CA GLU A 504 1.70 -18.42 -3.43
C GLU A 504 1.35 -18.98 -4.81
N GLN A 505 0.06 -19.21 -5.08
CA GLN A 505 -0.42 -19.64 -6.39
C GLN A 505 -0.14 -18.58 -7.48
N LEU A 506 -0.44 -17.31 -7.20
CA LEU A 506 -0.15 -16.20 -8.12
C LEU A 506 1.35 -16.09 -8.41
N GLN A 507 2.20 -16.21 -7.39
CA GLN A 507 3.64 -16.18 -7.56
C GLN A 507 4.12 -17.34 -8.46
N SER A 508 3.68 -18.56 -8.17
CA SER A 508 4.03 -19.75 -8.94
C SER A 508 3.60 -19.64 -10.41
N LEU A 509 2.37 -19.21 -10.67
CA LEU A 509 1.87 -19.00 -12.03
C LEU A 509 2.61 -17.87 -12.74
N GLY A 510 2.96 -16.79 -12.04
CA GLY A 510 3.75 -15.69 -12.58
C GLY A 510 5.16 -16.13 -13.00
N GLU A 511 5.84 -16.94 -12.18
CA GLU A 511 7.17 -17.49 -12.51
C GLU A 511 7.13 -18.43 -13.73
N ARG A 512 6.12 -19.32 -13.78
CA ARG A 512 5.90 -20.23 -14.92
C ARG A 512 5.62 -19.47 -16.22
N TRP A 513 4.71 -18.51 -16.18
CA TRP A 513 4.41 -17.67 -17.33
C TRP A 513 5.65 -16.89 -17.81
N ALA A 514 6.42 -16.29 -16.89
CA ALA A 514 7.67 -15.60 -17.25
C ALA A 514 8.69 -16.54 -17.93
N ALA A 515 8.78 -17.79 -17.47
CA ALA A 515 9.64 -18.79 -18.11
C ALA A 515 9.20 -19.10 -19.54
N VAL A 516 7.89 -19.30 -19.76
CA VAL A 516 7.29 -19.51 -21.08
C VAL A 516 7.58 -18.32 -22.01
N CYS A 517 7.32 -17.09 -21.57
CA CYS A 517 7.59 -15.88 -22.35
C CYS A 517 9.05 -15.76 -22.76
N ARG A 518 9.97 -15.93 -21.80
CA ARG A 518 11.42 -15.86 -22.05
C ARG A 518 11.86 -16.92 -23.05
N TRP A 519 11.37 -18.15 -22.90
CA TRP A 519 11.70 -19.23 -23.83
C TRP A 519 11.24 -18.92 -25.26
N THR A 520 10.00 -18.44 -25.40
CA THR A 520 9.43 -18.06 -26.70
C THR A 520 10.29 -16.97 -27.34
N GLU A 521 10.67 -15.93 -26.60
CA GLU A 521 11.55 -14.86 -27.10
C GLU A 521 12.93 -15.37 -27.53
N GLU A 522 13.60 -16.17 -26.68
CA GLU A 522 14.90 -16.76 -27.00
C GLU A 522 14.84 -17.64 -28.24
N ARG A 523 13.76 -18.41 -28.40
CA ARG A 523 13.51 -19.22 -29.59
C ARG A 523 13.31 -18.36 -30.84
N TRP A 524 12.53 -17.29 -30.75
CA TRP A 524 12.30 -16.39 -31.89
C TRP A 524 13.63 -15.81 -32.39
N ASN A 525 14.47 -15.32 -31.48
CA ASN A 525 15.77 -14.76 -31.83
C ASN A 525 16.65 -15.78 -32.58
N LYS A 526 16.72 -17.02 -32.08
CA LYS A 526 17.45 -18.11 -32.76
C LYS A 526 16.87 -18.40 -34.16
N LEU A 527 15.54 -18.42 -34.29
CA LEU A 527 14.87 -18.62 -35.57
C LEU A 527 15.09 -17.43 -36.54
N GLN A 528 15.27 -16.22 -36.05
CA GLN A 528 15.61 -15.09 -36.92
C GLN A 528 17.08 -15.14 -37.36
N GLU A 529 18.02 -15.45 -36.45
CA GLU A 529 19.44 -15.58 -36.78
C GLU A 529 19.69 -16.64 -37.86
N VAL A 530 19.11 -17.83 -37.69
CA VAL A 530 19.28 -18.92 -38.66
C VAL A 530 18.56 -18.60 -39.98
N PHE A 531 17.44 -17.88 -39.96
CA PHE A 531 16.76 -17.40 -41.17
C PHE A 531 17.62 -16.43 -41.97
N MET A 532 18.28 -15.47 -41.29
CA MET A 532 19.19 -14.51 -41.93
C MET A 532 20.39 -15.21 -42.60
N VAL A 533 20.98 -16.19 -41.91
CA VAL A 533 22.10 -17.00 -42.47
C VAL A 533 21.63 -17.79 -43.70
N TRP A 534 20.44 -18.38 -43.64
CA TRP A 534 19.86 -19.08 -44.80
C TRP A 534 19.58 -18.16 -45.98
N GLN A 535 19.05 -16.95 -45.76
CA GLN A 535 18.86 -15.96 -46.83
C GLN A 535 20.18 -15.55 -47.48
N GLN A 536 21.24 -15.37 -46.69
CA GLN A 536 22.58 -15.08 -47.20
C GLN A 536 23.11 -16.24 -48.05
N LEU A 537 22.96 -17.48 -47.59
CA LEU A 537 23.42 -18.67 -48.31
C LEU A 537 22.66 -18.89 -49.63
N LEU A 538 21.34 -18.64 -49.65
CA LEU A 538 20.54 -18.64 -50.88
C LEU A 538 20.99 -17.54 -51.84
N SER A 539 21.30 -16.34 -51.33
CA SER A 539 21.82 -15.25 -52.16
C SER A 539 23.19 -15.61 -52.77
N ASP A 540 24.08 -16.23 -51.99
CA ASP A 540 25.40 -16.67 -52.43
C ASP A 540 25.32 -17.84 -53.43
N GLN A 541 24.32 -18.73 -53.31
CA GLN A 541 24.06 -19.77 -54.32
C GLN A 541 23.57 -19.20 -55.65
N VAL A 542 22.74 -18.14 -55.62
CA VAL A 542 22.32 -17.44 -56.85
C VAL A 542 23.50 -16.72 -57.51
N TRP A 543 24.40 -16.12 -56.73
CA TRP A 543 25.63 -15.51 -57.24
C TRP A 543 26.60 -16.55 -57.82
N THR A 544 26.80 -17.68 -57.16
CA THR A 544 27.69 -18.74 -57.68
C THR A 544 27.15 -19.39 -58.94
N PHE A 545 25.84 -19.64 -59.06
CA PHE A 545 25.23 -20.08 -60.33
C PHE A 545 25.29 -19.02 -61.44
N SER A 546 25.28 -17.73 -61.10
CA SER A 546 25.44 -16.64 -62.06
C SER A 546 26.89 -16.48 -62.57
N TYR A 547 27.89 -16.94 -61.79
CA TYR A 547 29.30 -16.92 -62.17
C TYR A 547 29.87 -18.28 -62.63
N SER A 548 29.08 -19.36 -62.56
CA SER A 548 29.51 -20.72 -62.95
C SER A 548 28.88 -21.24 -64.25
N LEU A 549 28.37 -20.37 -65.13
CA LEU A 549 28.17 -20.72 -66.54
C LEU A 549 29.53 -20.62 -67.27
N PRO A 550 30.10 -21.73 -67.76
CA PRO A 550 31.35 -21.68 -68.52
C PRO A 550 31.09 -20.97 -69.86
N LEU A 551 31.84 -19.90 -70.13
CA LEU A 551 32.05 -19.34 -71.47
C LEU A 551 32.82 -20.34 -72.35
N SER A 552 32.24 -21.50 -72.67
CA SER A 552 32.90 -22.46 -73.55
C SER A 552 31.94 -23.34 -74.35
N TYR A 553 30.88 -22.81 -74.96
CA TYR A 553 30.29 -23.39 -76.17
C TYR A 553 29.55 -22.33 -77.00
N THR A 554 30.29 -21.59 -77.84
CA THR A 554 30.00 -21.37 -79.28
C THR A 554 30.88 -20.26 -79.84
N CYS A 555 32.07 -20.62 -80.33
CA CYS A 555 32.68 -19.99 -81.50
C CYS A 555 33.84 -20.88 -81.99
N ILE A 556 33.53 -21.77 -82.92
CA ILE A 556 34.27 -22.04 -84.18
C ILE A 556 33.44 -23.11 -84.91
N PHE A 557 32.67 -22.68 -85.91
CA PHE A 557 32.72 -23.22 -87.27
C PHE A 557 31.74 -22.40 -88.13
N LEU A 558 32.29 -21.44 -88.89
CA LEU A 558 31.84 -21.10 -90.24
C LEU A 558 32.88 -20.17 -90.88
N THR A 559 33.88 -20.80 -91.51
CA THR A 559 34.57 -20.26 -92.69
C THR A 559 34.71 -21.38 -93.72
N SER A 560 33.85 -21.30 -94.74
CA SER A 560 34.02 -21.71 -96.15
C SER A 560 34.49 -23.14 -96.49
N CYS A 561 33.56 -24.03 -96.83
CA CYS A 561 33.32 -24.55 -98.19
C CYS A 561 32.11 -25.50 -98.22
#